data_AF-A0A208Y1C5-F1
#
_entry.id   AF-A0A208Y1C5-F1
#
_cell.length_a   1.000
_cell.length_b   1.000
_cell.length_c   1.000
_cell.angle_alpha   90.00
_cell.angle_beta   90.00
_cell.angle_gamma   90.00
#
_symmetry.space_group_name_H-M   'P 1'
#
loop_
_entity.id
_entity.type
_entity.pdbx_description
1 polymer ?
#
loop_
_entity_poly.entity_id
_entity_poly.type
_entity_poly.pdbx_seq_one_letter_code
_entity_poly.pdbx_strand_id
1 'polypeptide(L)'
;MTDTTYNALFICTGNSARSILAEGILNDMGQGRFHAWSAGSHPKGEVHPLALATLERLHLPTTGYRSKSWDEFVKPDAPVFDFIFTVCDNAAGEACPLWPGKPVSAHWGVPDPAAVEGTLERQSKAFFDTAMTLRRRIELFLSLPIKSLDAMSLQRELRDIGRQ
;
A
#
# COMPACT_ATOMS: atom_id res chain seq x y z
N MET A 1 -15.86 -23.84 -2.87
CA MET A 1 -15.25 -23.14 -1.72
C MET A 1 -15.19 -21.68 -2.12
N THR A 2 -15.95 -20.81 -1.47
CA THR A 2 -15.91 -19.37 -1.77
C THR A 2 -14.55 -18.86 -1.32
N ASP A 3 -13.63 -18.66 -2.26
CA ASP A 3 -12.34 -18.07 -1.95
C ASP A 3 -12.60 -16.61 -1.58
N THR A 4 -12.62 -16.30 -0.29
CA THR A 4 -12.84 -14.94 0.20
C THR A 4 -11.66 -14.09 -0.27
N THR A 5 -11.92 -13.12 -1.15
CA THR A 5 -10.95 -12.08 -1.52
C THR A 5 -10.79 -11.10 -0.37
N TYR A 6 -9.55 -10.86 0.06
CA TYR A 6 -9.22 -9.89 1.09
C TYR A 6 -9.02 -8.49 0.50
N ASN A 7 -9.53 -7.46 1.17
CA ASN A 7 -9.28 -6.07 0.80
C ASN A 7 -8.15 -5.47 1.64
N ALA A 8 -7.17 -4.85 0.98
CA ALA A 8 -6.06 -4.17 1.62
C ALA A 8 -6.00 -2.70 1.20
N LEU A 9 -5.80 -1.79 2.15
CA LEU A 9 -5.64 -0.35 1.88
C LEU A 9 -4.23 0.13 2.22
N PHE A 10 -3.52 0.68 1.24
CA PHE A 10 -2.23 1.34 1.44
C PHE A 10 -2.40 2.85 1.59
N ILE A 11 -1.91 3.40 2.69
CA ILE A 11 -2.05 4.82 3.02
C ILE A 11 -0.66 5.47 3.04
N CYS A 12 -0.51 6.56 2.30
CA CYS A 12 0.61 7.48 2.51
C CYS A 12 0.08 8.91 2.66
N THR A 13 0.95 9.92 2.73
CA THR A 13 0.48 11.31 2.86
C THR A 13 -0.19 11.76 1.56
N GLY A 14 0.54 11.70 0.44
CA GLY A 14 0.11 12.31 -0.82
C GLY A 14 -0.70 11.43 -1.78
N ASN A 15 -0.82 10.12 -1.52
CA ASN A 15 -1.32 9.13 -2.47
C ASN A 15 -0.86 9.37 -3.92
N SER A 16 0.46 9.48 -4.09
CA SER A 16 1.05 9.88 -5.37
C SER A 16 2.17 8.94 -5.81
N ALA A 17 2.89 8.31 -4.86
CA ALA A 17 4.01 7.41 -5.18
C ALA A 17 3.91 6.08 -4.41
N ARG A 18 4.34 6.05 -3.14
CA ARG A 18 4.49 4.82 -2.34
C ARG A 18 3.23 3.94 -2.29
N SER A 19 2.08 4.51 -1.96
CA SER A 19 0.84 3.73 -1.87
C SER A 19 0.30 3.29 -3.24
N ILE A 20 0.59 4.03 -4.31
CA ILE A 20 0.27 3.63 -5.70
C ILE A 20 1.11 2.43 -6.12
N LEU A 21 2.42 2.46 -5.83
CA LEU A 21 3.32 1.33 -6.08
C LEU A 21 2.84 0.08 -5.33
N ALA A 22 2.50 0.23 -4.04
CA ALA A 22 2.01 -0.88 -3.23
C ALA A 22 0.68 -1.47 -3.73
N GLU A 23 -0.27 -0.61 -4.15
CA GLU A 23 -1.54 -1.02 -4.76
C GLU A 23 -1.31 -1.87 -6.01
N GLY A 24 -0.51 -1.37 -6.96
CA GLY A 24 -0.23 -2.09 -8.21
C GLY A 24 0.48 -3.42 -7.97
N ILE A 25 1.47 -3.45 -7.08
CA ILE A 25 2.23 -4.66 -6.77
C ILE A 25 1.34 -5.72 -6.10
N LEU A 26 0.52 -5.36 -5.11
CA LEU A 26 -0.32 -6.33 -4.43
C LEU A 26 -1.45 -6.85 -5.34
N ASN A 27 -2.04 -6.01 -6.18
CA ASN A 27 -3.08 -6.45 -7.12
C ASN A 27 -2.56 -7.49 -8.13
N ASP A 28 -1.33 -7.32 -8.60
CA ASP A 28 -0.68 -8.31 -9.48
C ASP A 28 -0.34 -9.61 -8.75
N MET A 29 0.37 -9.49 -7.63
CA MET A 29 0.88 -10.64 -6.89
C MET A 29 -0.21 -11.40 -6.11
N GLY A 30 -1.31 -10.73 -5.77
CA GLY A 30 -2.42 -11.28 -5.02
C GLY A 30 -3.21 -12.33 -5.80
N GLN A 31 -3.11 -12.33 -7.15
CA GLN A 31 -3.74 -13.31 -8.05
C GLN A 31 -5.23 -13.55 -7.73
N GLY A 32 -5.98 -12.48 -7.43
CA GLY A 32 -7.41 -12.53 -7.10
C GLY A 32 -7.75 -12.90 -5.64
N ARG A 33 -6.76 -13.32 -4.84
CA ARG A 33 -6.93 -13.52 -3.37
C ARG A 33 -6.95 -12.20 -2.62
N PHE A 34 -6.36 -11.16 -3.20
CA PHE A 34 -6.32 -9.81 -2.65
C PHE A 34 -6.82 -8.80 -3.66
N HIS A 35 -7.50 -7.79 -3.13
CA HIS A 35 -7.82 -6.56 -3.84
C HIS A 35 -7.24 -5.38 -3.06
N ALA A 36 -6.25 -4.74 -3.66
CA ALA A 36 -5.52 -3.63 -3.08
C ALA A 36 -6.10 -2.30 -3.53
N TRP A 37 -6.10 -1.36 -2.60
CA TRP A 37 -6.50 0.03 -2.78
C TRP A 37 -5.43 0.94 -2.19
N SER A 38 -5.45 2.20 -2.58
CA SER A 38 -4.60 3.22 -1.96
C SER A 38 -5.32 4.52 -1.69
N ALA A 39 -4.86 5.22 -0.65
CA ALA A 39 -5.37 6.53 -0.27
C ALA A 39 -4.28 7.42 0.33
N GLY A 40 -4.64 8.68 0.54
CA GLY A 40 -3.80 9.73 1.09
C GLY A 40 -4.48 10.43 2.25
N SER A 41 -3.72 10.80 3.28
CA SER A 41 -4.23 11.72 4.30
C SER A 41 -4.37 13.15 3.77
N HIS A 42 -3.43 13.55 2.91
CA HIS A 42 -3.38 14.84 2.23
C HIS A 42 -3.05 14.59 0.75
N PRO A 43 -4.00 14.05 -0.04
CA PRO A 43 -3.74 13.63 -1.42
C PRO A 43 -3.24 14.81 -2.27
N LYS A 44 -2.22 14.56 -3.09
CA LYS A 44 -1.65 15.58 -4.00
C LYS A 44 -2.58 15.91 -5.17
N GLY A 45 -3.58 15.08 -5.43
CA GLY A 45 -4.51 15.23 -6.56
C GLY A 45 -4.02 14.56 -7.85
N GLU A 46 -2.73 14.23 -7.93
CA GLU A 46 -2.13 13.53 -9.08
C GLU A 46 -1.20 12.39 -8.67
N VAL A 47 -1.12 11.38 -9.53
CA VAL A 47 -0.17 10.27 -9.40
C VAL A 47 1.17 10.70 -9.97
N HIS A 48 2.25 10.42 -9.24
CA HIS A 48 3.59 10.83 -9.64
C HIS A 48 4.02 10.07 -10.92
N PRO A 49 4.52 10.75 -11.96
CA PRO A 49 4.90 10.11 -13.22
C PRO A 49 5.93 8.97 -13.05
N LEU A 50 6.94 9.16 -12.19
CA LEU A 50 7.92 8.10 -11.91
C LEU A 50 7.34 6.88 -11.18
N ALA A 51 6.21 7.02 -10.47
CA ALA A 51 5.52 5.85 -9.93
C ALA A 51 4.91 5.02 -11.06
N LEU A 52 4.25 5.67 -12.01
CA LEU A 52 3.69 5.01 -13.20
C LEU A 52 4.79 4.39 -14.07
N ALA A 53 5.88 5.11 -14.32
CA ALA A 53 7.03 4.57 -15.06
C ALA A 53 7.68 3.37 -14.36
N THR A 54 7.68 3.36 -13.02
CA THR A 54 8.17 2.21 -12.25
C THR A 54 7.23 1.02 -12.35
N LEU A 55 5.91 1.23 -12.28
CA LEU A 55 4.92 0.17 -12.53
C LEU A 55 5.07 -0.41 -13.94
N GLU A 56 5.22 0.45 -14.95
CA GLU A 56 5.45 0.04 -16.34
C GLU A 56 6.71 -0.82 -16.47
N ARG A 57 7.82 -0.39 -15.84
CA ARG A 57 9.08 -1.14 -15.81
C ARG A 57 8.94 -2.51 -15.13
N LEU A 58 8.00 -2.66 -14.21
CA LEU A 58 7.67 -3.93 -13.56
C LEU A 58 6.63 -4.75 -14.34
N HIS A 59 6.24 -4.30 -15.54
CA HIS A 59 5.19 -4.89 -16.37
C HIS A 59 3.81 -4.91 -15.69
N LEU A 60 3.56 -3.93 -14.83
CA LEU A 60 2.29 -3.75 -14.13
C LEU A 60 1.41 -2.73 -14.87
N PRO A 61 0.07 -2.78 -14.70
CA PRO A 61 -0.82 -1.75 -15.21
C PRO A 61 -0.38 -0.35 -14.76
N THR A 62 -0.58 0.65 -15.61
CA THR A 62 -0.25 2.07 -15.35
C THR A 62 -1.48 2.97 -15.34
N THR A 63 -2.66 2.42 -15.65
CA THR A 63 -3.95 3.13 -15.69
C THR A 63 -4.83 2.70 -14.52
N GLY A 64 -5.84 3.50 -14.18
CA GLY A 64 -6.79 3.20 -13.11
C GLY A 64 -6.36 3.69 -11.72
N TYR A 65 -5.13 4.19 -11.59
CA TYR A 65 -4.68 4.83 -10.37
C TYR A 65 -5.12 6.29 -10.28
N ARG A 66 -5.44 6.72 -9.06
CA ARG A 66 -5.85 8.08 -8.73
C ARG A 66 -5.35 8.46 -7.34
N SER A 67 -4.88 9.69 -7.20
CA SER A 67 -4.63 10.33 -5.91
C SER A 67 -5.96 10.72 -5.25
N LYS A 68 -6.25 10.14 -4.09
CA LYS A 68 -7.55 10.25 -3.41
C LYS A 68 -7.42 10.29 -1.90
N SER A 69 -8.37 10.97 -1.24
CA SER A 69 -8.42 11.04 0.22
C SER A 69 -8.84 9.69 0.79
N TRP A 70 -8.33 9.36 1.97
CA TRP A 70 -8.85 8.24 2.75
C TRP A 70 -10.31 8.42 3.18
N ASP A 71 -10.85 9.64 3.10
CA ASP A 71 -12.23 9.94 3.53
C ASP A 71 -13.25 9.26 2.62
N GLU A 72 -12.84 8.87 1.42
CA GLU A 72 -13.65 8.10 0.51
C GLU A 72 -13.88 6.67 1.01
N PHE A 73 -12.98 6.16 1.84
CA PHE A 73 -12.96 4.78 2.31
C PHE A 73 -13.60 4.59 3.69
N VAL A 74 -14.11 5.67 4.29
CA VAL A 74 -14.87 5.65 5.55
C VAL A 74 -16.37 5.89 5.34
N LYS A 75 -16.80 6.02 4.08
CA LYS A 75 -18.20 6.19 3.71
C LYS A 75 -18.96 4.87 3.82
N PRO A 76 -20.30 4.89 4.02
CA PRO A 76 -21.10 3.67 4.18
C PRO A 76 -21.04 2.68 3.00
N ASP A 77 -20.75 3.17 1.80
CA ASP A 77 -20.65 2.40 0.55
C ASP A 77 -19.20 1.98 0.22
N ALA A 78 -18.23 2.36 1.06
CA ALA A 78 -16.84 2.00 0.85
C ALA A 78 -16.60 0.49 1.04
N PRO A 79 -15.59 -0.08 0.35
CA PRO A 79 -15.12 -1.43 0.63
C PRO A 79 -14.78 -1.61 2.11
N VAL A 80 -15.14 -2.77 2.67
CA VAL A 80 -14.69 -3.18 4.00
C VAL A 80 -13.28 -3.75 3.86
N PHE A 81 -12.34 -3.18 4.63
CA PHE A 81 -10.95 -3.59 4.60
C PHE A 81 -10.66 -4.64 5.66
N ASP A 82 -9.85 -5.63 5.28
CA ASP A 82 -9.26 -6.61 6.19
C ASP A 82 -7.91 -6.12 6.71
N PHE A 83 -7.18 -5.39 5.85
CA PHE A 83 -5.82 -4.93 6.12
C PHE A 83 -5.64 -3.46 5.80
N ILE A 84 -4.92 -2.74 6.66
CA ILE A 84 -4.50 -1.36 6.41
C ILE A 84 -3.00 -1.23 6.64
N PHE A 85 -2.30 -0.68 5.65
CA PHE A 85 -0.86 -0.48 5.69
C PHE A 85 -0.50 0.99 5.52
N THR A 86 0.09 1.60 6.54
CA THR A 86 0.68 2.94 6.40
C THR A 86 2.11 2.81 5.89
N VAL A 87 2.44 3.47 4.79
CA VAL A 87 3.76 3.37 4.12
C VAL A 87 4.60 4.64 4.24
N CYS A 88 4.12 5.64 4.98
CA CYS A 88 4.91 6.80 5.40
C CYS A 88 4.73 7.05 6.91
N ASP A 89 5.77 7.58 7.53
CA ASP A 89 5.80 7.82 8.98
C ASP A 89 4.74 8.85 9.39
N ASN A 90 4.53 9.87 8.55
CA ASN A 90 3.51 10.89 8.80
C ASN A 90 2.09 10.30 8.84
N ALA A 91 1.73 9.41 7.92
CA ALA A 91 0.40 8.78 7.93
C ALA A 91 0.20 7.83 9.11
N ALA A 92 1.29 7.28 9.67
CA ALA A 92 1.20 6.45 10.88
C ALA A 92 0.96 7.28 12.16
N GLY A 93 1.37 8.55 12.17
CA GLY A 93 1.22 9.46 13.32
C GLY A 93 -0.07 10.29 13.32
N GLU A 94 -0.83 10.28 12.23
CA GLU A 94 -2.11 10.99 12.13
C GLU A 94 -3.25 10.21 12.81
N ALA A 95 -4.27 10.93 13.30
CA ALA A 95 -5.46 10.33 13.90
C ALA A 95 -6.25 9.55 12.84
N CYS A 96 -5.92 8.27 12.69
CA CYS A 96 -6.59 7.40 11.74
C CYS A 96 -8.09 7.34 12.03
N PRO A 97 -8.95 7.43 11.00
CA PRO A 97 -10.39 7.32 11.20
C PRO A 97 -10.77 5.93 11.73
N LEU A 98 -11.95 5.83 12.33
CA LEU A 98 -12.53 4.55 12.71
C LEU A 98 -12.93 3.77 11.44
N TRP A 99 -12.12 2.78 11.09
CA TRP A 99 -12.35 1.95 9.92
C TRP A 99 -13.48 0.94 10.14
N PRO A 100 -14.49 0.89 9.25
CA PRO A 100 -15.46 -0.20 9.24
C PRO A 100 -14.76 -1.56 9.16
N GLY A 101 -15.30 -2.58 9.84
CA GLY A 101 -14.75 -3.94 9.81
C GLY A 101 -13.59 -4.24 10.77
N LYS A 102 -13.01 -3.22 11.44
CA LYS A 102 -11.87 -3.37 12.37
C LYS A 102 -10.66 -4.10 11.72
N PRO A 103 -10.11 -3.56 10.62
CA PRO A 103 -8.97 -4.16 9.93
C PRO A 103 -7.74 -4.30 10.83
N VAL A 104 -6.91 -5.28 10.50
CA VAL A 104 -5.58 -5.44 11.09
C VAL A 104 -4.64 -4.42 10.43
N SER A 105 -3.98 -3.59 11.23
CA SER A 105 -3.19 -2.47 10.71
C SER A 105 -1.70 -2.62 10.97
N ALA A 106 -0.84 -2.34 10.00
CA ALA A 106 0.61 -2.32 10.22
C ALA A 106 1.27 -1.12 9.54
N HIS A 107 2.43 -0.73 10.05
CA HIS A 107 3.24 0.34 9.48
C HIS A 107 4.44 -0.24 8.75
N TRP A 108 4.51 0.02 7.44
CA TRP A 108 5.57 -0.41 6.53
C TRP A 108 6.28 0.82 5.95
N GLY A 109 6.81 1.67 6.82
CA GLY A 109 7.52 2.89 6.45
C GLY A 109 8.57 2.65 5.37
N VAL A 110 8.51 3.45 4.31
CA VAL A 110 9.55 3.53 3.27
C VAL A 110 9.87 5.00 3.00
N PRO A 111 11.15 5.34 2.72
CA PRO A 111 11.54 6.70 2.37
C PRO A 111 10.70 7.26 1.23
N ASP A 112 10.46 8.58 1.22
CA ASP A 112 9.73 9.19 0.10
C ASP A 112 10.62 9.28 -1.14
N PRO A 113 10.36 8.50 -2.21
CA PRO A 113 11.19 8.58 -3.41
C PRO A 113 11.01 9.93 -4.13
N ALA A 114 9.89 10.63 -3.92
CA ALA A 114 9.63 11.94 -4.51
C ALA A 114 10.41 13.07 -3.82
N ALA A 115 11.01 12.82 -2.66
CA ALA A 115 11.88 13.77 -1.96
C ALA A 115 13.35 13.66 -2.41
N VAL A 116 13.69 12.70 -3.27
CA VAL A 116 15.05 12.54 -3.79
C VAL A 116 15.29 13.56 -4.90
N GLU A 117 16.26 14.44 -4.70
CA GLU A 117 16.68 15.43 -5.70
C GLU A 117 17.84 14.94 -6.57
N GLY A 118 18.11 15.64 -7.67
CA GLY A 118 19.21 15.37 -8.60
C GLY A 118 18.74 14.81 -9.94
N THR A 119 19.60 14.02 -10.58
CA THR A 119 19.36 13.53 -11.95
C THR A 119 18.17 12.58 -12.04
N LEU A 120 17.59 12.45 -13.24
CA LEU A 120 16.46 11.56 -13.49
C LEU A 120 16.79 10.10 -13.15
N GLU A 121 18.02 9.66 -13.38
CA GLU A 121 18.47 8.30 -13.06
C GLU A 121 18.45 8.06 -11.55
N ARG A 122 18.89 9.05 -10.75
CA ARG A 122 18.89 8.98 -9.29
C ARG A 122 17.45 8.92 -8.75
N GLN A 123 16.57 9.77 -9.27
CA GLN A 123 15.16 9.77 -8.91
C GLN A 123 14.50 8.43 -9.29
N SER A 124 14.67 7.98 -10.54
CA SER A 124 14.12 6.72 -11.03
C SER A 124 14.62 5.52 -10.23
N LYS A 125 15.90 5.53 -9.82
CA LYS A 125 16.45 4.52 -8.92
C LYS A 125 15.73 4.53 -7.57
N ALA A 126 15.50 5.70 -6.97
CA ALA A 126 14.80 5.79 -5.68
C ALA A 126 13.37 5.24 -5.74
N PHE A 127 12.63 5.52 -6.83
CA PHE A 127 11.31 4.93 -7.06
C PHE A 127 11.37 3.41 -7.22
N PHE A 128 12.34 2.90 -7.98
CA PHE A 128 12.53 1.47 -8.16
C PHE A 128 12.92 0.75 -6.86
N ASP A 129 13.88 1.30 -6.10
CA ASP A 129 14.29 0.76 -4.80
C ASP A 129 13.08 0.70 -3.84
N THR A 130 12.28 1.77 -3.80
CA THR A 130 11.03 1.82 -3.01
C THR A 130 10.06 0.71 -3.41
N ALA A 131 9.85 0.51 -4.71
CA ALA A 131 8.99 -0.56 -5.22
C ALA A 131 9.51 -1.95 -4.84
N MET A 132 10.84 -2.17 -4.87
CA MET A 132 11.44 -3.45 -4.48
C MET A 132 11.29 -3.74 -2.98
N THR A 133 11.45 -2.72 -2.12
CA THR A 133 11.17 -2.86 -0.69
C THR A 133 9.71 -3.23 -0.43
N LEU A 134 8.77 -2.53 -1.07
CA LEU A 134 7.34 -2.82 -0.94
C LEU A 134 7.00 -4.22 -1.47
N ARG A 135 7.55 -4.60 -2.63
CA ARG A 135 7.37 -5.93 -3.22
C ARG A 135 7.82 -7.03 -2.28
N ARG A 136 9.02 -6.93 -1.68
CA ARG A 136 9.51 -7.92 -0.71
C ARG A 136 8.58 -8.06 0.49
N ARG A 137 8.06 -6.96 1.03
CA ARG A 137 7.11 -6.97 2.15
C ARG A 137 5.79 -7.61 1.76
N ILE A 138 5.30 -7.32 0.55
CA ILE A 138 4.10 -7.93 -0.02
C ILE A 138 4.30 -9.44 -0.25
N GLU A 139 5.47 -9.88 -0.73
CA GLU A 139 5.82 -11.30 -0.87
C GLU A 139 5.72 -12.04 0.47
N LEU A 140 6.31 -11.47 1.52
CA LEU A 140 6.22 -12.03 2.87
C LEU A 140 4.77 -12.07 3.37
N PHE A 141 4.01 -10.99 3.18
CA PHE A 141 2.61 -10.91 3.56
C PHE A 141 1.76 -11.97 2.87
N LEU A 142 1.94 -12.17 1.56
CA LEU A 142 1.20 -13.15 0.77
C LEU A 142 1.53 -14.60 1.14
N SER A 143 2.66 -14.83 1.80
CA SER A 143 3.10 -16.14 2.32
C SER A 143 2.52 -16.47 3.69
N LEU A 144 1.91 -15.51 4.39
CA LEU A 144 1.34 -15.75 5.72
C LEU A 144 0.13 -16.69 5.64
N PRO A 145 -0.01 -17.64 6.58
CA PRO A 145 -1.18 -18.50 6.66
C PRO A 145 -2.32 -17.78 7.40
N ILE A 146 -2.87 -16.73 6.79
CA ILE A 146 -3.83 -15.79 7.41
C ILE A 146 -5.00 -16.52 8.09
N LYS A 147 -5.55 -17.57 7.47
CA LYS A 147 -6.70 -18.33 8.01
C LYS A 147 -6.38 -19.11 9.30
N SER A 148 -5.11 -19.38 9.59
CA SER A 148 -4.70 -20.12 10.79
C SER A 148 -4.12 -19.25 11.90
N LEU A 149 -3.89 -17.96 11.64
CA LEU A 149 -3.35 -17.03 12.64
C LEU A 149 -4.48 -16.39 13.44
N ASP A 150 -4.33 -16.34 14.76
CA ASP A 150 -5.17 -15.49 15.60
C ASP A 150 -4.84 -14.00 15.35
N ALA A 151 -5.74 -13.11 15.77
CA ALA A 151 -5.61 -11.67 15.52
C ALA A 151 -4.31 -11.07 16.10
N MET A 152 -3.85 -11.52 17.27
CA MET A 152 -2.63 -11.00 17.89
C MET A 152 -1.39 -11.48 17.14
N SER A 153 -1.36 -12.75 16.74
CA SER A 153 -0.27 -13.31 15.94
C SER A 153 -0.20 -12.65 14.56
N LEU A 154 -1.33 -12.49 13.88
CA LEU A 154 -1.39 -11.80 12.59
C LEU A 154 -0.88 -10.36 12.70
N GLN A 155 -1.34 -9.61 13.71
CA GLN A 155 -0.87 -8.24 13.98
C GLN A 155 0.64 -8.16 14.23
N ARG A 156 1.23 -9.18 14.88
CA ARG A 156 2.68 -9.26 15.11
C ARG A 156 3.44 -9.52 13.80
N GLU A 157 3.03 -10.54 13.03
CA GLU A 157 3.68 -10.87 11.75
C GLU A 157 3.67 -9.66 10.79
N LEU A 158 2.53 -8.98 10.65
CA LEU A 158 2.43 -7.80 9.79
C LEU A 158 3.34 -6.66 10.24
N ARG A 159 3.54 -6.49 11.55
CA ARG A 159 4.46 -5.48 12.10
C ARG A 159 5.92 -5.85 11.83
N ASP A 160 6.27 -7.11 11.97
CA ASP A 160 7.63 -7.59 11.77
C ASP A 160 8.04 -7.55 10.28
N ILE A 161 7.10 -7.81 9.37
CA ILE A 161 7.30 -7.57 7.93
C ILE A 161 7.67 -6.10 7.65
N GLY A 162 7.07 -5.15 8.36
CA GLY A 162 7.37 -3.72 8.21
C GLY A 162 8.80 -3.32 8.57
N ARG A 163 9.54 -4.18 9.27
CA ARG A 163 10.92 -3.96 9.72
C ARG A 163 11.97 -4.63 8.82
N GLN A 164 11.54 -5.40 7.83
CA GLN A 164 12.41 -6.02 6.82
C GLN A 164 12.60 -5.11 5.59
#